data_AF-A0A2D7LMX0-F1
#
_entry.id   AF-A0A2D7LMX0-F1
#
_cell.length_a   1.000
_cell.length_b   1.000
_cell.length_c   1.000
_cell.angle_alpha   90.00
_cell.angle_beta   90.00
_cell.angle_gamma   90.00
#
_symmetry.space_group_name_H-M   'P 1'
#
loop_
_entity.id
_entity.type
_entity.pdbx_description
1 polymer ?
#
loop_
_entity_poly.entity_id
_entity_poly.type
_entity_poly.pdbx_seq_one_letter_code
_entity_poly.pdbx_strand_id
1 'polypeptide(L)'
;MAIEKSGERFAGYNKPKRTPGHKTKSHAVLAKEGDKVRLVRFGQQGVRGAGKNPTSAKDKARKKSYYARHNAQGKPSSKMSAKYWSHKVKW
;
A
#
# COMPACT_ATOMS: atom_id res chain seq x y z
N MET A 1 0.67 22.03 2.54
CA MET A 1 -0.52 21.91 3.41
C MET A 1 -0.84 20.44 3.63
N ALA A 2 -1.19 20.06 4.86
CA ALA A 2 -1.69 18.72 5.14
C ALA A 2 -3.16 18.63 4.73
N ILE A 3 -3.60 17.49 4.20
CA ILE A 3 -4.96 17.27 3.74
C ILE A 3 -5.65 16.37 4.76
N GLU A 4 -6.82 16.78 5.24
CA GLU A 4 -7.63 15.97 6.15
C GLU A 4 -8.73 15.25 5.37
N LYS A 5 -8.87 13.94 5.60
CA LYS A 5 -9.93 13.12 5.02
C LYS A 5 -10.37 12.06 6.02
N SER A 6 -11.67 12.05 6.34
CA SER A 6 -12.28 11.04 7.23
C SER A 6 -11.60 10.93 8.60
N GLY A 7 -11.27 12.07 9.22
CA GLY A 7 -10.58 12.13 10.51
C GLY A 7 -9.09 11.79 10.46
N GLU A 8 -8.52 11.63 9.26
CA GLU A 8 -7.09 11.36 9.10
C GLU A 8 -6.37 12.48 8.35
N ARG A 9 -5.25 12.91 8.92
CA ARG A 9 -4.32 13.84 8.29
C ARG A 9 -3.34 13.12 7.36
N PHE A 10 -3.19 13.65 6.15
CA PHE A 10 -2.27 13.19 5.11
C PHE A 10 -1.28 14.30 4.75
N ALA A 11 -0.03 13.94 4.48
CA ALA A 11 1.00 14.90 4.05
C ALA A 11 0.78 15.44 2.62
N GLY A 12 -0.16 14.83 1.87
CA GLY A 12 -0.49 15.21 0.50
C GLY A 12 -1.09 14.04 -0.27
N TYR A 13 -1.45 14.28 -1.53
CA TYR A 13 -1.91 13.22 -2.42
C TYR A 13 -0.79 12.25 -2.78
N ASN A 14 -1.14 10.98 -2.97
CA ASN A 14 -0.24 9.90 -3.38
C ASN A 14 0.97 9.69 -2.43
N LYS A 15 0.87 10.18 -1.19
CA LYS A 15 1.88 9.99 -0.13
C LYS A 15 1.34 9.00 0.91
N PRO A 16 1.75 7.72 0.85
CA PRO A 16 1.29 6.71 1.79
C PRO A 16 1.86 6.96 3.18
N LYS A 17 1.05 6.68 4.21
CA LYS A 17 1.45 6.73 5.61
C LYS A 17 1.11 5.43 6.33
N ARG A 18 1.76 5.18 7.46
CA ARG A 18 1.41 4.09 8.38
C ARG A 18 0.18 4.46 9.21
N THR A 19 -0.62 3.47 9.55
CA THR A 19 -1.83 3.63 10.37
C THR A 19 -1.81 2.64 11.54
N PRO A 20 -1.02 2.89 12.60
CA PRO A 20 -0.92 1.97 13.73
C PRO A 20 -2.24 1.79 14.49
N GLY A 21 -3.06 2.84 14.59
CA GLY A 21 -4.37 2.77 15.27
C GLY A 21 -5.50 2.13 14.47
N HIS A 22 -5.28 1.74 13.22
CA HIS A 22 -6.34 1.10 12.42
C HIS A 22 -6.41 -0.40 12.71
N LYS A 23 -7.62 -0.90 13.00
CA LYS A 23 -7.86 -2.29 13.43
C LYS A 23 -7.27 -3.34 12.47
N THR A 24 -7.45 -3.17 11.16
CA THR A 24 -7.10 -4.23 10.17
C THR A 24 -6.08 -3.83 9.11
N LYS A 25 -5.72 -2.55 8.98
CA LYS A 25 -4.94 -2.03 7.85
C LYS A 25 -3.69 -1.32 8.35
N SER A 26 -2.56 -1.67 7.76
CA SER A 26 -1.26 -1.14 8.19
C SER A 26 -0.93 0.25 7.62
N HIS A 27 -1.52 0.61 6.48
CA HIS A 27 -1.24 1.84 5.76
C HIS A 27 -2.50 2.45 5.14
N ALA A 28 -2.43 3.76 4.91
CA ALA A 28 -3.43 4.52 4.17
C ALA A 28 -2.75 5.53 3.24
N VAL A 29 -3.41 5.87 2.14
CA VAL A 29 -2.98 6.90 1.19
C VAL A 29 -4.19 7.60 0.60
N LEU A 30 -4.10 8.92 0.46
CA LEU A 30 -5.06 9.69 -0.31
C LEU A 30 -4.61 9.65 -1.78
N ALA A 31 -5.10 8.66 -2.53
CA ALA A 31 -4.75 8.49 -3.93
C ALA A 31 -5.43 9.57 -4.78
N LYS A 32 -4.69 10.16 -5.73
CA LYS A 32 -5.19 11.11 -6.73
C LYS A 32 -4.73 10.73 -8.13
N GLU A 33 -5.65 10.69 -9.07
CA GLU A 33 -5.42 10.39 -10.49
C GLU A 33 -6.39 11.24 -11.33
N GLY A 34 -5.85 12.23 -12.05
CA GLY A 34 -6.65 13.31 -12.62
C GLY A 34 -7.47 14.02 -11.54
N ASP A 35 -8.77 14.10 -11.76
CA ASP A 35 -9.74 14.73 -10.84
C ASP A 35 -10.25 13.78 -9.76
N LYS A 36 -9.97 12.48 -9.88
CA LYS A 36 -10.44 11.48 -8.94
C LYS A 36 -9.53 11.46 -7.71
N VAL A 37 -10.14 11.53 -6.53
CA VAL A 37 -9.46 11.42 -5.23
C VAL A 37 -10.14 10.35 -4.40
N ARG A 38 -9.37 9.40 -3.86
CA ARG A 38 -9.88 8.30 -3.04
C ARG A 38 -8.96 7.99 -1.87
N LEU A 39 -9.54 7.79 -0.69
CA LEU A 39 -8.83 7.20 0.43
C LEU A 39 -8.67 5.69 0.19
N VAL A 40 -7.43 5.24 0.08
CA VAL A 40 -7.10 3.82 -0.10
C VAL A 40 -6.38 3.32 1.13
N ARG A 41 -6.95 2.30 1.79
CA ARG A 41 -6.30 1.58 2.89
C ARG A 41 -5.75 0.25 2.40
N PHE A 42 -4.52 -0.09 2.77
CA PHE A 42 -3.84 -1.26 2.22
C PHE A 42 -2.88 -1.92 3.21
N GLY A 43 -2.57 -3.19 2.92
CA GLY A 43 -1.76 -4.07 3.77
C GLY A 43 -2.47 -4.48 5.06
N GLN A 44 -2.25 -5.71 5.49
CA GLN A 44 -2.79 -6.22 6.76
C GLN A 44 -2.02 -5.64 7.95
N GLN A 45 -2.73 -5.29 9.03
CA GLN A 45 -2.11 -4.86 10.28
C GLN A 45 -1.22 -5.98 10.86
N GLY A 46 -0.08 -5.61 11.46
CA GLY A 46 0.90 -6.56 12.00
C GLY A 46 1.80 -7.25 10.95
N VAL A 47 1.37 -7.32 9.69
CA VAL A 47 2.16 -7.96 8.63
C VAL A 47 3.16 -6.98 8.02
N ARG A 48 4.46 -7.29 8.14
CA ARG A 48 5.54 -6.60 7.43
C ARG A 48 5.84 -7.32 6.13
N GLY A 49 5.78 -6.60 5.00
CA GLY A 49 6.19 -7.15 3.71
C GLY A 49 7.70 -7.31 3.63
N ALA A 50 8.19 -7.95 2.57
CA ALA A 50 9.61 -8.13 2.32
C ALA A 50 10.34 -6.82 1.91
N GLY A 51 9.58 -5.76 1.62
CA GLY A 51 10.12 -4.51 1.10
C GLY A 51 10.53 -4.59 -0.36
N LYS A 52 10.91 -3.45 -0.93
CA LYS A 52 11.27 -3.33 -2.35
C LYS A 52 12.56 -4.10 -2.69
N ASN A 53 13.56 -4.02 -1.80
CA ASN A 53 14.88 -4.62 -1.99
C ASN A 53 15.23 -5.56 -0.82
N PRO A 54 14.64 -6.76 -0.77
CA PRO A 54 14.96 -7.74 0.27
C PRO A 54 16.40 -8.27 0.11
N THR A 55 17.17 -8.23 1.19
CA THR A 55 18.55 -8.75 1.22
C THR A 55 18.61 -10.23 1.57
N SER A 56 17.74 -10.69 2.48
CA SER A 56 17.70 -12.08 2.94
C SER A 56 17.05 -13.03 1.92
N ALA A 57 17.52 -14.28 1.85
CA ALA A 57 16.92 -15.32 1.00
C ALA A 57 15.45 -15.56 1.35
N LYS A 58 15.13 -15.52 2.65
CA LYS A 58 13.76 -15.67 3.17
C LYS A 58 12.83 -14.57 2.64
N ASP A 59 13.25 -13.31 2.66
CA ASP A 59 12.41 -12.20 2.18
C ASP A 59 12.28 -12.18 0.66
N LYS A 60 13.34 -12.58 -0.07
CA LYS A 60 13.25 -12.80 -1.52
C LYS A 60 12.21 -13.87 -1.87
N ALA A 61 12.20 -15.00 -1.14
CA ALA A 61 11.19 -16.04 -1.31
C ALA A 61 9.77 -15.54 -0.98
N ARG A 62 9.60 -14.80 0.13
CA ARG A 62 8.30 -14.20 0.50
C ARG A 62 7.79 -13.23 -0.57
N LYS A 63 8.67 -12.38 -1.11
CA LYS A 63 8.36 -11.49 -2.23
C LYS A 63 7.91 -12.29 -3.45
N LYS A 64 8.67 -13.32 -3.85
CA LYS A 64 8.31 -14.20 -4.98
C LYS A 64 6.92 -14.83 -4.78
N SER A 65 6.64 -15.40 -3.61
CA SER A 65 5.33 -16.00 -3.30
C SER A 65 4.20 -14.97 -3.28
N TYR A 66 4.47 -13.74 -2.84
CA TYR A 66 3.50 -12.64 -2.91
C TYR A 66 3.15 -12.30 -4.37
N TYR A 67 4.17 -12.03 -5.19
CA TYR A 67 3.96 -11.68 -6.60
C TYR A 67 3.34 -12.83 -7.40
N ALA A 68 3.66 -14.10 -7.12
CA ALA A 68 3.03 -15.24 -7.80
C ALA A 68 1.50 -15.25 -7.59
N ARG A 69 1.05 -15.09 -6.34
CA ARG A 69 -0.38 -15.06 -5.98
C ARG A 69 -1.09 -13.84 -6.56
N HIS A 70 -0.45 -12.68 -6.50
CA HIS A 70 -1.09 -11.43 -6.89
C HIS A 70 -0.99 -11.14 -8.39
N ASN A 71 0.07 -11.54 -9.09
CA ASN A 71 0.15 -11.35 -10.54
C ASN A 71 -0.80 -12.27 -11.30
N ALA A 72 -1.14 -13.44 -10.75
CA ALA A 72 -2.18 -14.30 -11.29
C ALA A 72 -3.55 -13.58 -11.41
N GLN A 73 -3.76 -12.54 -10.59
CA GLN A 73 -4.97 -11.70 -10.60
C GLN A 73 -4.79 -10.41 -11.45
N GLY A 74 -3.79 -10.35 -12.35
CA GLY A 74 -3.51 -9.20 -13.22
C GLY A 74 -2.64 -8.09 -12.59
N LYS A 75 -2.00 -7.25 -13.41
CA LYS A 75 -1.16 -6.14 -12.92
C LYS A 75 -2.03 -4.98 -12.38
N PRO A 76 -1.78 -4.47 -11.17
CA PRO A 76 -2.47 -3.29 -10.68
C PRO A 76 -2.01 -2.05 -11.46
N SER A 77 -2.88 -1.48 -12.30
CA SER A 77 -2.56 -0.35 -13.16
C SER A 77 -2.86 1.02 -12.54
N SER A 78 -3.87 1.11 -11.66
CA SER A 78 -4.32 2.41 -11.12
C SER A 78 -3.88 2.65 -9.66
N LYS A 79 -3.52 3.90 -9.38
CA LYS A 79 -3.27 4.43 -8.02
C LYS A 79 -4.50 4.32 -7.11
N MET A 80 -5.69 4.10 -7.66
CA MET A 80 -6.92 3.90 -6.87
C MET A 80 -7.01 2.51 -6.23
N SER A 81 -6.14 1.57 -6.62
CA SER A 81 -6.16 0.20 -6.12
C SER A 81 -5.28 0.02 -4.88
N ALA A 82 -5.81 -0.68 -3.86
CA ALA A 82 -5.02 -1.10 -2.70
C ALA A 82 -3.84 -2.02 -3.08
N LYS A 83 -4.01 -2.81 -4.15
CA LYS A 83 -2.97 -3.71 -4.68
C LYS A 83 -1.78 -2.93 -5.23
N TYR A 84 -2.02 -1.85 -5.97
CA TYR A 84 -0.97 -0.96 -6.48
C TYR A 84 -0.08 -0.47 -5.34
N TRP A 85 -0.69 0.05 -4.27
CA TRP A 85 0.07 0.56 -3.13
C TRP A 85 0.77 -0.53 -2.32
N SER A 86 0.16 -1.71 -2.19
CA SER A 86 0.82 -2.85 -1.55
C SER A 86 2.06 -3.28 -2.34
N HIS A 87 1.97 -3.40 -3.66
CA HIS A 87 3.11 -3.70 -4.54
C HIS A 87 4.18 -2.61 -4.50
N LYS A 88 3.79 -1.33 -4.39
CA LYS A 88 4.72 -0.20 -4.44
C LYS A 88 5.47 0.03 -3.12
N VAL A 89 4.78 -0.18 -1.99
CA VAL A 89 5.27 0.23 -0.66
C VAL A 89 5.75 -0.95 0.17
N LYS A 90 5.09 -2.12 0.07
CA LYS A 90 5.35 -3.25 0.98
C LYS A 90 6.16 -4.39 0.36
N TRP A 91 6.13 -4.56 -0.95
CA TRP A 91 6.72 -5.71 -1.66
C TRP A 91 7.62 -5.24 -2.80
#